data_AF-A0A3M1QQ17-F1
#
_entry.id   AF-A0A3M1QQ17-F1
#
_cell.length_a   1.000
_cell.length_b   1.000
_cell.length_c   1.000
_cell.angle_alpha   90.00
_cell.angle_beta   90.00
_cell.angle_gamma   90.00
#
_symmetry.space_group_name_H-M   'P 1'
#
loop_
_entity.id
_entity.type
_entity.pdbx_description
1 polymer ?
#
loop_
_entity_poly.entity_id
_entity_poly.type
_entity_poly.pdbx_seq_one_letter_code
_entity_poly.pdbx_strand_id
1 'polypeptide(L)'
;MVTITLKGRITDDGRLEVELPAGLPPGDVDVVLKMVQIANDADELSVNDVPMWTEEELDAMLRPNPKTGAEIVALGHTGGWEDMEITDSVEWVKEQRRKRREKRGW
;
A
#
# COMPACT_ATOMS: atom_id res chain seq x y z
N MET A 1 27.89 -30.53 -10.88
CA MET A 1 27.64 -29.13 -11.28
C MET A 1 27.80 -28.29 -10.02
N VAL A 2 28.78 -27.40 -9.98
CA VAL A 2 29.06 -26.57 -8.80
C VAL A 2 28.69 -25.14 -9.17
N THR A 3 27.70 -24.58 -8.49
CA THR A 3 27.25 -23.20 -8.73
C THR A 3 27.90 -22.31 -7.68
N ILE A 4 28.82 -21.45 -8.11
CA ILE A 4 29.50 -20.50 -7.22
C ILE A 4 28.93 -19.12 -7.48
N THR A 5 28.30 -18.54 -6.46
CA THR A 5 27.73 -17.19 -6.54
C THR A 5 28.83 -16.17 -6.28
N LEU A 6 29.32 -15.54 -7.35
CA LEU A 6 30.33 -14.49 -7.27
C LEU A 6 29.64 -13.11 -7.21
N LYS A 7 30.09 -12.25 -6.30
CA LYS A 7 29.67 -10.85 -6.25
C LYS A 7 30.54 -10.06 -7.23
N GLY A 8 29.96 -9.60 -8.32
CA GLY A 8 30.61 -8.73 -9.29
C GLY A 8 29.88 -7.41 -9.40
N ARG A 9 30.60 -6.35 -9.77
CA ARG A 9 30.01 -5.05 -10.12
C ARG A 9 30.23 -4.77 -11.59
N ILE A 10 29.24 -4.17 -12.23
CA ILE A 10 29.36 -3.69 -13.61
C ILE A 10 29.82 -2.23 -13.53
N THR A 11 30.94 -1.91 -14.17
CA THR A 11 31.44 -0.53 -14.26
C THR A 11 30.71 0.23 -15.37
N ASP A 12 30.75 1.56 -15.32
CA ASP A 12 30.12 2.44 -16.33
C ASP A 12 30.65 2.21 -17.75
N ASP A 13 31.84 1.61 -17.87
CA ASP A 13 32.44 1.18 -19.14
C ASP A 13 31.93 -0.18 -19.64
N GLY A 14 30.93 -0.77 -18.99
CA GLY A 14 30.34 -2.06 -19.35
C GLY A 14 31.22 -3.26 -19.05
N ARG A 15 32.23 -3.12 -18.17
CA ARG A 15 33.11 -4.22 -17.76
C ARG A 15 32.59 -4.85 -16.46
N LEU A 16 32.61 -6.18 -16.40
CA LEU A 16 32.26 -6.92 -15.20
C LEU A 16 33.53 -7.15 -14.36
N GLU A 17 33.65 -6.45 -13.24
CA GLU A 17 34.70 -6.70 -12.25
C GLU A 17 34.20 -7.77 -11.27
N VAL A 18 34.88 -8.92 -11.24
CA VAL A 18 34.57 -10.02 -10.32
C VAL A 18 35.81 -10.38 -9.53
N GLU A 19 35.69 -10.43 -8.21
CA GLU A 19 36.75 -10.96 -7.36
C GLU A 19 36.62 -12.48 -7.27
N LEU A 20 37.59 -13.19 -7.84
CA LEU A 20 37.66 -14.65 -7.77
C LEU A 20 38.30 -15.08 -6.44
N PRO A 21 37.64 -15.96 -5.64
CA PRO A 21 38.26 -16.52 -4.46
C PRO A 21 39.45 -17.42 -4.84
N ALA A 22 40.52 -17.36 -4.06
CA ALA A 22 41.72 -18.18 -4.30
C ALA A 22 41.41 -19.67 -4.12
N GLY A 23 41.80 -20.51 -5.10
CA GLY A 23 41.66 -21.97 -5.04
C GLY A 23 40.70 -22.58 -6.07
N LEU A 24 40.25 -21.83 -7.07
CA LEU A 24 39.45 -22.38 -8.17
C LEU A 24 40.33 -23.18 -9.15
N PRO A 25 39.91 -24.39 -9.56
CA PRO A 25 40.62 -25.14 -10.59
C PRO A 25 40.53 -24.39 -11.93
N PRO A 26 41.58 -24.44 -12.77
CA PRO A 26 41.54 -23.84 -14.11
C PRO A 26 40.48 -24.57 -14.96
N GLY A 27 39.60 -23.81 -15.60
CA GLY A 27 38.54 -24.34 -16.46
C GLY A 27 37.60 -23.25 -16.97
N ASP A 28 36.76 -23.60 -17.94
CA ASP A 28 35.75 -22.72 -18.49
C ASP A 28 34.55 -22.61 -17.53
N VAL A 29 34.02 -21.39 -17.35
CA VAL A 29 32.90 -21.11 -16.44
C VAL A 29 31.80 -20.36 -17.18
N ASP A 30 30.58 -20.88 -17.12
CA ASP A 30 29.38 -20.19 -17.60
C ASP A 30 28.91 -19.15 -16.58
N VAL A 31 28.93 -17.87 -16.97
CA VAL A 31 28.44 -16.76 -16.14
C VAL A 31 26.98 -16.47 -16.49
N VAL A 32 26.06 -16.83 -15.60
CA VAL A 32 24.63 -16.51 -15.76
C VAL A 32 24.35 -15.16 -15.08
N LEU A 33 24.28 -14.11 -15.88
CA LEU A 33 23.90 -12.76 -15.43
C LEU A 33 22.38 -12.71 -15.23
N LYS A 34 21.92 -12.80 -13.98
CA LYS A 34 20.53 -12.46 -13.62
C LYS A 34 20.45 -10.95 -13.42
N MET A 35 20.06 -10.23 -14.47
CA MET A 35 19.64 -8.85 -14.34
C MET A 35 18.30 -8.85 -13.59
N VAL A 36 18.32 -8.44 -12.32
CA VAL A 36 17.09 -8.01 -11.65
C VAL A 36 16.73 -6.71 -12.33
N GLN A 37 15.86 -6.78 -13.34
CA GLN A 37 15.17 -5.59 -13.80
C GLN A 37 14.51 -5.03 -12.54
N ILE A 38 14.96 -3.86 -12.09
CA ILE A 38 14.16 -3.02 -11.21
C ILE A 38 13.00 -2.62 -12.11
N ALA A 39 12.01 -3.51 -12.18
CA ALA A 39 10.74 -3.23 -12.78
C ALA A 39 10.23 -1.97 -12.07
N ASN A 40 9.77 -1.00 -12.85
CA ASN A 40 8.91 0.05 -12.36
C ASN A 40 7.56 -0.58 -11.96
N ASP A 41 7.60 -1.50 -11.01
CA ASP A 41 6.43 -2.03 -10.34
C ASP A 41 6.13 -1.05 -9.21
N ALA A 42 4.97 -0.42 -9.32
CA ALA A 42 4.41 0.49 -8.32
C ALA A 42 4.07 -0.18 -6.98
N ASP A 43 4.74 -1.28 -6.63
CA ASP A 43 4.40 -2.18 -5.52
C ASP A 43 5.59 -2.61 -4.63
N GLU A 44 6.79 -2.07 -4.83
CA GLU A 44 7.85 -2.15 -3.81
C GLU A 44 8.25 -0.73 -3.36
N LEU A 45 7.38 -0.11 -2.56
CA LEU A 45 7.87 0.91 -1.63
C LEU A 45 8.88 0.21 -0.72
N SER A 46 10.16 0.57 -0.85
CA SER A 46 11.15 0.18 0.14
C SER A 46 10.62 0.60 1.51
N VAL A 47 10.77 -0.23 2.54
CA VAL A 47 10.30 0.12 3.90
C VAL A 47 10.91 1.44 4.39
N ASN A 48 11.98 1.90 3.75
CA ASN A 48 12.64 3.18 3.99
C ASN A 48 12.05 4.37 3.22
N ASP A 49 11.23 4.14 2.17
CA ASP A 49 10.57 5.19 1.37
C ASP A 49 9.10 5.42 1.77
N VAL A 50 8.55 4.58 2.65
CA VAL A 50 7.26 4.87 3.29
C VAL A 50 7.53 5.88 4.41
N PRO A 51 6.89 7.06 4.43
CA PRO A 51 6.99 7.97 5.57
C PRO A 51 6.49 7.21 6.81
N MET A 52 7.40 6.85 7.74
CA MET A 52 6.99 6.30 9.02
C MET A 52 6.25 7.40 9.76
N TRP A 53 4.94 7.22 9.97
CA TRP A 53 4.18 8.10 10.83
C TRP A 53 4.83 8.15 12.20
N THR A 54 5.04 9.36 12.69
CA THR A 54 5.51 9.57 14.06
C THR A 54 4.43 9.15 15.05
N GLU A 55 4.83 8.77 16.27
CA GLU A 55 3.87 8.45 17.35
C GLU A 55 2.91 9.63 17.62
N GLU A 56 3.38 10.87 17.47
CA GLU A 56 2.59 12.08 17.64
C GLU A 56 1.52 12.26 16.55
N GLU A 57 1.85 11.95 15.29
CA GLU A 57 0.90 11.99 14.18
C GLU A 57 -0.16 10.90 14.31
N LEU A 58 0.24 9.68 14.70
CA LEU A 58 -0.68 8.58 14.96
C LEU A 58 -1.66 8.93 16.08
N ASP A 59 -1.16 9.47 17.20
CA ASP A 59 -2.02 9.88 18.31
C ASP A 59 -2.98 11.01 17.89
N ALA A 60 -2.50 11.98 17.10
CA ALA A 60 -3.35 13.05 16.57
C ALA A 60 -4.47 12.51 15.66
N MET A 61 -4.19 11.51 14.82
CA MET A 61 -5.19 10.89 13.94
C MET A 61 -6.20 10.02 14.69
N LEU A 62 -5.77 9.38 15.79
CA LEU A 62 -6.63 8.52 16.62
C LEU A 62 -7.50 9.32 17.60
N ARG A 63 -7.19 10.61 17.84
CA ARG A 63 -8.02 11.47 18.69
C ARG A 63 -9.38 11.72 18.02
N PRO A 64 -10.49 11.40 18.70
CA PRO A 64 -11.82 11.68 18.16
C PRO A 64 -12.03 13.20 18.06
N ASN A 65 -12.16 13.71 16.84
CA ASN A 65 -12.52 15.09 16.55
C ASN A 65 -13.91 15.16 15.90
N PRO A 66 -15.00 14.97 16.66
CA PRO A 66 -16.34 14.99 16.11
C PRO A 66 -16.70 16.40 15.65
N LYS A 67 -16.97 16.55 14.36
CA LYS A 67 -17.50 17.80 13.79
C LYS A 67 -18.97 17.96 14.15
N THR A 68 -19.40 19.19 14.33
CA THR A 68 -20.82 19.54 14.50
C THR A 68 -21.59 19.34 13.20
N GLY A 69 -22.92 19.19 13.29
CA GLY A 69 -23.77 19.05 12.10
C GLY A 69 -23.65 20.23 11.13
N ALA A 70 -23.49 21.46 11.67
CA ALA A 70 -23.30 22.65 10.85
C ALA A 70 -21.97 22.60 10.08
N GLU A 71 -20.88 22.16 10.72
CA GLU A 71 -19.58 22.00 10.08
C GLU A 71 -19.58 20.90 9.03
N ILE A 72 -20.29 19.79 9.27
CA ILE A 72 -20.45 18.70 8.30
C ILE A 72 -21.15 19.19 7.03
N VAL A 73 -22.21 19.99 7.17
CA VAL A 73 -22.91 20.60 6.02
C VAL A 73 -22.00 21.61 5.31
N ALA A 74 -21.29 22.46 6.06
CA ALA A 74 -20.38 23.44 5.48
C ALA A 74 -19.21 22.80 4.69
N LEU A 75 -18.77 21.61 5.10
CA LEU A 75 -17.75 20.82 4.41
C LEU A 75 -18.29 20.06 3.19
N GLY A 76 -19.59 20.15 2.91
CA GLY A 76 -20.21 19.42 1.81
C GLY A 76 -20.19 17.91 2.00
N HIS A 77 -20.03 17.40 3.23
CA HIS A 77 -20.13 15.98 3.56
C HIS A 77 -21.60 15.52 3.63
N THR A 78 -22.41 16.01 2.70
CA THR A 78 -23.81 15.66 2.47
C THR A 78 -23.94 14.96 1.12
N GLY A 79 -24.99 14.18 0.88
CA GLY A 79 -25.24 13.60 -0.45
C GLY A 79 -24.65 12.21 -0.69
N GLY A 80 -24.07 11.53 0.31
CA GLY A 80 -23.58 10.14 0.18
C GLY A 80 -24.65 9.06 -0.10
N TRP A 81 -25.86 9.47 -0.48
CA TRP A 81 -27.01 8.64 -0.76
C TRP A 81 -27.56 8.85 -2.18
N GLU A 82 -26.89 9.66 -3.00
CA GLU A 82 -27.30 9.97 -4.38
C GLU A 82 -27.46 8.71 -5.24
N ASP A 83 -26.56 7.73 -5.08
CA ASP A 83 -26.61 6.45 -5.81
C ASP A 83 -27.60 5.43 -5.21
N MET A 84 -28.26 5.76 -4.09
CA MET A 84 -29.14 4.82 -3.39
C MET A 84 -30.61 4.92 -3.82
N GLU A 85 -30.90 5.71 -4.87
CA GLU A 85 -32.25 5.93 -5.42
C GLU A 85 -33.28 6.36 -4.35
N ILE A 86 -32.81 6.98 -3.25
CA ILE A 86 -33.66 7.44 -2.16
C ILE A 86 -34.33 8.75 -2.57
N THR A 87 -35.55 8.64 -3.10
CA THR A 87 -36.33 9.78 -3.57
C THR A 87 -36.86 10.64 -2.41
N ASP A 88 -37.22 10.02 -1.28
CA ASP A 88 -37.65 10.70 -0.05
C ASP A 88 -36.87 10.15 1.15
N SER A 89 -35.97 10.97 1.67
CA SER A 89 -35.10 10.62 2.80
C SER A 89 -35.89 10.41 4.10
N VAL A 90 -37.01 11.12 4.29
CA VAL A 90 -37.84 11.01 5.50
C VAL A 90 -38.61 9.70 5.50
N GLU A 91 -39.23 9.35 4.37
CA GLU A 91 -39.93 8.07 4.23
C GLU A 91 -38.96 6.88 4.34
N TRP A 92 -37.77 6.99 3.76
CA TRP A 92 -36.75 5.95 3.91
C TRP A 92 -36.35 5.74 5.39
N VAL A 93 -36.12 6.82 6.15
CA VAL A 93 -35.81 6.71 7.59
C VAL A 93 -36.97 6.09 8.38
N LYS A 94 -38.21 6.45 8.08
CA LYS A 94 -39.41 5.86 8.73
C LYS A 94 -39.47 4.36 8.46
N GLU A 95 -39.23 3.94 7.22
CA GLU A 95 -39.22 2.54 6.81
C GLU A 95 -38.10 1.74 7.50
N GLN A 96 -36.89 2.31 7.61
CA GLN A 96 -35.80 1.68 8.38
C GLN A 96 -36.16 1.53 9.87
N ARG A 97 -36.81 2.54 10.47
CA ARG A 97 -37.30 2.46 11.86
C ARG A 97 -38.40 1.42 12.04
N ARG A 98 -39.26 1.21 11.04
CA ARG A 98 -40.28 0.15 11.04
C ARG A 98 -39.61 -1.23 11.01
N LYS A 99 -38.74 -1.49 10.03
CA LYS A 99 -37.98 -2.76 9.91
C LYS A 99 -37.21 -3.12 11.19
N ARG A 100 -36.60 -2.13 11.85
CA ARG A 100 -35.90 -2.33 13.13
C ARG A 100 -36.83 -2.75 14.27
N ARG A 101 -38.05 -2.20 14.34
CA ARG A 101 -39.04 -2.57 15.36
C ARG A 101 -39.52 -4.00 15.15
N GLU A 102 -39.86 -4.36 13.92
CA GLU A 102 -40.27 -5.73 13.54
C GLU A 102 -39.18 -6.75 13.85
N LYS A 103 -37.91 -6.44 13.54
CA LYS A 103 -36.77 -7.32 13.83
C LYS A 103 -36.48 -7.45 15.33
N ARG A 104 -36.78 -6.43 16.12
CA ARG A 104 -36.60 -6.43 17.60
C ARG A 104 -37.80 -7.01 18.35
N GLY A 105 -38.89 -7.38 17.67
CA GLY A 105 -40.05 -8.02 18.29
C GLY A 105 -40.74 -7.14 19.34
N TRP A 106 -40.80 -5.82 19.10
CA TRP A 106 -41.52 -4.86 19.93
C TRP A 106 -42.84 -4.47 19.27
#